data_AF-A0A453JDZ1-F1
#
_entry.id   AF-A0A453JDZ1-F1
#
_cell.length_a   1.000
_cell.length_b   1.000
_cell.length_c   1.000
_cell.angle_alpha   90.00
_cell.angle_beta   90.00
_cell.angle_gamma   90.00
#
_symmetry.space_group_name_H-M   'P 1'
#
loop_
_entity.id
_entity.type
_entity.pdbx_description
1 polymer ?
#
loop_
_entity_poly.entity_id
_entity_poly.type
_entity_poly.pdbx_seq_one_letter_code
_entity_poly.pdbx_strand_id
1 'polypeptide(L)'
;QMPDVYVFALLDEDAKSVDPGNFERHWGVFNYDGSPKYALRLAGGKGVVPAKGVRYLSKQWCVLRPDASPTDPAIVGAVGYACQYADCTSLSPGSSCGGLDVRGNVSYAFNQFFQSASQQKGSCGFNNLSVVTTTDPSQGTCRFKIMIDTGRHDLTHQEDSGAARAAAAWGTVVAVLALLAIVAL
;
A
#
# COMPACT_ATOMS: atom_id res chain seq x y z
N GLN A 1 17.04 -39.21 15.39
CA GLN A 1 16.09 -38.11 15.65
C GLN A 1 16.35 -37.05 14.60
N MET A 2 15.32 -36.64 13.85
CA MET A 2 15.48 -35.50 12.92
C MET A 2 15.57 -34.21 13.72
N PRO A 3 16.40 -33.24 13.31
CA PRO A 3 16.45 -31.94 13.96
C PRO A 3 15.14 -31.18 13.73
N ASP A 4 14.72 -30.38 14.72
CA ASP A 4 13.63 -29.43 14.55
C ASP A 4 14.09 -28.30 13.62
N VAL A 5 13.26 -27.96 12.63
CA VAL A 5 13.55 -26.93 11.62
C VAL A 5 12.51 -25.82 11.75
N TYR A 6 12.98 -24.57 11.82
CA TYR A 6 12.15 -23.38 11.98
C TYR A 6 12.24 -22.50 10.74
N VAL A 7 11.14 -21.83 10.40
CA VAL A 7 11.08 -20.84 9.32
C VAL A 7 11.29 -19.46 9.92
N PHE A 8 12.30 -18.73 9.43
CA PHE A 8 12.69 -17.41 9.97
C PHE A 8 12.13 -16.22 9.18
N ALA A 9 11.27 -16.44 8.19
CA ALA A 9 10.31 -15.40 7.80
C ALA A 9 9.12 -15.98 7.04
N LEU A 10 7.92 -15.57 7.43
CA LEU A 10 6.72 -15.86 6.66
C LEU A 10 6.58 -14.87 5.50
N LEU A 11 6.79 -13.57 5.75
CA LEU A 11 6.59 -12.47 4.82
C LEU A 11 7.91 -11.76 4.53
N ASP A 12 8.04 -11.20 3.33
CA ASP A 12 9.02 -10.14 3.06
C ASP A 12 8.62 -8.87 3.83
N GLU A 13 9.58 -8.25 4.53
CA GLU A 13 9.34 -7.17 5.50
C GLU A 13 10.07 -5.89 5.05
N ASP A 14 9.34 -4.92 4.50
CA ASP A 14 9.90 -3.69 3.95
C ASP A 14 10.44 -2.70 4.99
N ALA A 15 10.12 -2.90 6.28
CA ALA A 15 10.61 -2.10 7.41
C ALA A 15 11.72 -2.79 8.24
N LYS A 16 12.17 -4.00 7.88
CA LYS A 16 13.26 -4.68 8.58
C LYS A 16 14.59 -3.94 8.35
N SER A 17 15.49 -3.96 9.34
CA SER A 17 16.84 -3.38 9.16
C SER A 17 17.59 -4.09 8.03
N VAL A 18 18.38 -3.32 7.29
CA VAL A 18 19.24 -3.79 6.21
C VAL A 18 20.72 -3.74 6.59
N ASP A 19 21.05 -3.50 7.87
CA ASP A 19 22.46 -3.42 8.33
C ASP A 19 23.28 -4.67 7.98
N PRO A 20 22.74 -5.91 8.09
CA PRO A 20 23.45 -7.11 7.62
C PRO A 20 23.52 -7.21 6.08
N GLY A 21 22.61 -6.54 5.38
CA GLY A 21 22.56 -6.49 3.92
C GLY A 21 21.16 -6.26 3.36
N ASN A 22 21.11 -5.85 2.09
CA ASN A 22 19.87 -5.53 1.38
C ASN A 22 18.91 -6.72 1.22
N PHE A 23 19.40 -7.95 1.39
CA PHE A 23 18.60 -9.18 1.29
C PHE A 23 17.74 -9.43 2.53
N GLU A 24 18.00 -8.79 3.67
CA GLU A 24 17.33 -9.07 4.95
C GLU A 24 15.80 -8.95 4.87
N ARG A 25 15.30 -8.02 4.05
CA ARG A 25 13.87 -7.78 3.84
C ARG A 25 13.17 -8.84 2.99
N HIS A 26 13.92 -9.80 2.42
CA HIS A 26 13.47 -10.68 1.33
C HIS A 26 13.49 -12.18 1.65
N TRP A 27 13.55 -12.54 2.94
CA TRP A 27 13.58 -13.94 3.41
C TRP A 27 12.22 -14.64 3.44
N GLY A 28 11.12 -13.91 3.19
CA GLY A 28 9.77 -14.44 3.28
C GLY A 28 9.50 -15.58 2.31
N VAL A 29 8.72 -16.56 2.76
CA VAL A 29 8.12 -17.55 1.86
C VAL A 29 6.93 -16.98 1.07
N PHE A 30 6.37 -15.87 1.55
CA PHE A 30 5.39 -15.01 0.90
C PHE A 30 5.98 -13.61 0.69
N ASN A 31 5.50 -12.89 -0.33
CA ASN A 31 5.77 -11.47 -0.49
C ASN A 31 5.04 -10.65 0.61
N TYR A 32 5.30 -9.35 0.67
CA TYR A 32 4.68 -8.43 1.64
C TYR A 32 3.14 -8.47 1.68
N ASP A 33 2.50 -8.86 0.57
CA ASP A 33 1.05 -8.96 0.42
C ASP A 33 0.49 -10.36 0.68
N GLY A 34 1.32 -11.30 1.14
CA GLY A 34 0.91 -12.68 1.38
C GLY A 34 0.71 -13.50 0.10
N SER A 35 1.14 -13.01 -1.06
CA SER A 35 1.24 -13.83 -2.27
C SER A 35 2.44 -14.78 -2.17
N PRO A 36 2.31 -16.06 -2.59
CA PRO A 36 3.38 -17.05 -2.43
C PRO A 36 4.57 -16.72 -3.34
N LYS A 37 5.79 -16.80 -2.78
CA LYS A 37 7.05 -16.55 -3.52
C LYS A 37 7.62 -17.84 -4.12
N TYR A 38 7.38 -18.98 -3.47
CA TYR A 38 7.86 -20.28 -3.88
C TYR A 38 6.72 -21.29 -3.96
N ALA A 39 6.87 -22.30 -4.83
CA ALA A 39 5.95 -23.42 -4.92
C ALA A 39 6.19 -24.39 -3.74
N LEU A 40 5.69 -24.04 -2.55
CA LEU A 40 5.84 -24.84 -1.33
C LEU A 40 4.67 -25.81 -1.15
N ARG A 41 4.99 -27.02 -0.70
CA ARG A 41 4.00 -28.03 -0.26
C ARG A 41 4.19 -28.31 1.21
N LEU A 42 3.12 -28.18 1.98
CA LEU A 42 3.08 -28.50 3.40
C LEU A 42 2.92 -30.00 3.62
N ALA A 43 3.13 -30.44 4.87
CA ALA A 43 2.84 -31.82 5.28
C ALA A 43 1.39 -32.20 4.87
N GLY A 44 1.25 -33.35 4.20
CA GLY A 44 -0.01 -33.76 3.56
C GLY A 44 -0.20 -33.29 2.12
N GLY A 45 0.82 -32.67 1.50
CA GLY A 45 0.87 -32.40 0.06
C GLY A 45 0.07 -31.17 -0.41
N LYS A 46 -0.50 -30.39 0.51
CA LYS A 46 -1.23 -29.16 0.19
C LYS A 46 -0.26 -28.04 -0.16
N GLY A 47 -0.51 -27.35 -1.27
CA GLY A 47 0.24 -26.15 -1.64
C GLY A 47 -0.11 -24.97 -0.74
N VAL A 48 0.82 -24.03 -0.59
CA VAL A 48 0.51 -22.72 0.00
C VAL A 48 -0.38 -21.93 -0.95
N VAL A 49 -1.31 -21.15 -0.39
CA VAL A 49 -2.26 -20.31 -1.14
C VAL A 49 -2.06 -18.85 -0.78
N PRO A 50 -2.42 -17.90 -1.67
CA PRO A 50 -2.37 -16.47 -1.34
C PRO A 50 -3.24 -16.11 -0.13
N ALA A 51 -2.84 -15.06 0.58
CA ALA A 51 -3.67 -14.44 1.62
C ALA A 51 -5.03 -13.97 1.05
N LYS A 52 -6.08 -14.06 1.88
CA LYS A 52 -7.44 -13.63 1.52
C LYS A 52 -7.73 -12.24 2.08
N GLY A 53 -8.54 -11.47 1.35
CA GLY A 53 -8.99 -10.15 1.81
C GLY A 53 -7.94 -9.03 1.71
N VAL A 54 -6.85 -9.26 0.99
CA VAL A 54 -5.84 -8.22 0.72
C VAL A 54 -6.46 -7.17 -0.19
N ARG A 55 -6.53 -5.93 0.30
CA ARG A 55 -6.94 -4.77 -0.48
C ARG A 55 -5.68 -4.02 -0.91
N TYR A 56 -5.63 -3.60 -2.16
CA TYR A 56 -4.52 -2.81 -2.69
C TYR A 56 -4.97 -1.37 -2.90
N LEU A 57 -4.01 -0.45 -2.89
CA LEU A 57 -4.22 0.91 -3.38
C LEU A 57 -4.56 0.89 -4.88
N SER A 58 -4.86 2.08 -5.43
CA SER A 58 -5.20 2.21 -6.86
C SER A 58 -4.07 1.72 -7.76
N LYS A 59 -4.42 1.20 -8.95
CA LYS A 59 -3.47 0.76 -9.98
C LYS A 59 -2.80 1.95 -10.67
N GLN A 60 -1.91 2.59 -9.93
CA GLN A 60 -1.16 3.76 -10.31
C GLN A 60 0.27 3.61 -9.83
N TRP A 61 1.21 4.10 -10.63
CA TRP A 61 2.64 4.07 -10.35
C TRP A 61 3.23 5.45 -10.56
N CYS A 62 4.25 5.79 -9.77
CA CYS A 62 5.05 6.99 -10.00
C CYS A 62 6.31 6.62 -10.77
N VAL A 63 6.51 7.20 -11.95
CA VAL A 63 7.64 6.89 -12.84
C VAL A 63 8.39 8.15 -13.24
N LEU A 64 9.63 7.99 -13.71
CA LEU A 64 10.35 9.08 -14.35
C LEU A 64 9.58 9.50 -15.61
N ARG A 65 9.31 10.80 -15.75
CA ARG A 65 8.62 11.37 -16.90
C ARG A 65 9.26 10.94 -18.22
N PRO A 66 8.47 10.59 -19.24
CA PRO A 66 9.02 10.19 -20.55
C PRO A 66 9.94 11.24 -21.19
N ASP A 67 9.65 12.52 -20.97
CA ASP A 67 10.41 13.67 -21.50
C ASP A 67 11.55 14.14 -20.59
N ALA A 68 11.67 13.60 -19.36
CA ALA A 68 12.81 13.90 -18.50
C ALA A 68 14.08 13.19 -18.97
N SER A 69 15.21 13.90 -18.92
CA SER A 69 16.53 13.35 -19.21
C SER A 69 16.94 12.35 -18.12
N PRO A 70 17.34 11.10 -18.45
CA PRO A 70 17.88 10.15 -17.47
C PRO A 70 19.19 10.60 -16.80
N THR A 71 19.82 11.66 -17.31
CA THR A 71 21.06 12.24 -16.79
C THR A 71 20.85 13.59 -16.10
N ASP A 72 19.60 13.97 -15.82
CA ASP A 72 19.31 15.21 -15.08
C ASP A 72 20.00 15.20 -13.70
N PRO A 73 20.78 16.25 -13.36
CA PRO A 73 21.54 16.28 -12.11
C PRO A 73 20.68 16.21 -10.85
N ALA A 74 19.39 16.56 -10.92
CA ALA A 74 18.47 16.45 -9.77
C ALA A 74 18.03 15.00 -9.49
N ILE A 75 18.25 14.05 -10.40
CA ILE A 75 17.85 12.64 -10.23
C ILE A 75 18.53 12.00 -9.03
N VAL A 76 19.82 12.24 -8.82
CA VAL A 76 20.58 11.59 -7.74
C VAL A 76 19.98 11.93 -6.38
N GLY A 77 19.68 13.22 -6.16
CA GLY A 77 19.03 13.68 -4.94
C GLY A 77 17.61 13.15 -4.79
N ALA A 78 16.83 13.14 -5.87
CA ALA A 78 15.45 12.64 -5.88
C ALA A 78 15.36 11.14 -5.55
N VAL A 79 16.23 10.32 -6.17
CA VAL A 79 16.34 8.88 -5.88
C VAL A 79 16.83 8.64 -4.46
N GLY A 80 17.83 9.40 -4.00
CA GLY A 80 18.33 9.32 -2.63
C GLY A 80 17.24 9.58 -1.60
N TYR A 81 16.44 10.64 -1.80
CA TYR A 81 15.28 10.93 -0.95
C TYR A 81 14.25 9.80 -0.99
N ALA A 82 13.88 9.32 -2.18
CA ALA A 82 12.91 8.23 -2.32
C ALA A 82 13.35 6.98 -1.54
N CYS A 83 14.61 6.58 -1.69
CA CYS A 83 15.17 5.38 -1.06
C CYS A 83 15.52 5.56 0.42
N GLN A 84 15.58 6.79 0.92
CA GLN A 84 15.68 7.07 2.35
C GLN A 84 14.36 6.76 3.08
N TYR A 85 13.22 6.99 2.42
CA TYR A 85 11.88 6.85 3.02
C TYR A 85 11.08 5.65 2.47
N ALA A 86 11.68 4.82 1.61
CA ALA A 86 11.08 3.63 1.07
C ALA A 86 12.11 2.54 0.75
N ASP A 87 11.63 1.31 0.57
CA ASP A 87 12.51 0.16 0.34
C ASP A 87 12.98 0.04 -1.12
N CYS A 88 14.20 0.50 -1.40
CA CYS A 88 14.85 0.36 -2.72
C CYS A 88 15.79 -0.85 -2.83
N THR A 89 15.84 -1.74 -1.84
CA THR A 89 16.84 -2.83 -1.79
C THR A 89 16.81 -3.76 -3.01
N SER A 90 15.66 -3.90 -3.68
CA SER A 90 15.50 -4.69 -4.90
C SER A 90 16.27 -4.16 -6.11
N LEU A 91 16.79 -2.93 -6.06
CA LEU A 91 17.64 -2.34 -7.12
C LEU A 91 19.10 -2.80 -7.03
N SER A 92 19.49 -3.49 -5.95
CA SER A 92 20.86 -3.97 -5.80
C SER A 92 21.24 -4.94 -6.92
N PRO A 93 22.51 -4.97 -7.35
CA PRO A 93 23.00 -5.95 -8.31
C PRO A 93 22.64 -7.39 -7.89
N GLY A 94 22.08 -8.18 -8.82
CA GLY A 94 21.64 -9.56 -8.56
C GLY A 94 20.25 -9.70 -7.92
N SER A 95 19.62 -8.61 -7.49
CA SER A 95 18.23 -8.61 -7.01
C SER A 95 17.21 -8.64 -8.16
N SER A 96 15.92 -8.81 -7.84
CA SER A 96 14.82 -8.92 -8.81
C SER A 96 14.70 -7.72 -9.77
N CYS A 97 15.14 -6.54 -9.35
CA CYS A 97 15.16 -5.29 -10.12
C CYS A 97 16.58 -4.76 -10.39
N GLY A 98 17.63 -5.54 -10.17
CA GLY A 98 19.02 -5.11 -10.41
C GLY A 98 19.40 -4.97 -11.89
N GLY A 99 18.54 -5.44 -12.81
CA GLY A 99 18.75 -5.39 -14.26
C GLY A 99 17.98 -4.28 -14.99
N LEU A 100 17.37 -3.34 -14.27
CA LEU A 100 16.70 -2.19 -14.89
C LEU A 100 17.72 -1.23 -15.50
N ASP A 101 17.32 -0.53 -16.57
CA ASP A 101 18.09 0.60 -17.08
C ASP A 101 17.96 1.82 -16.16
N VAL A 102 18.63 2.94 -16.49
CA VAL A 102 18.59 4.16 -15.66
C VAL A 102 17.16 4.64 -15.44
N ARG A 103 16.33 4.63 -16.49
CA ARG A 103 14.93 5.08 -16.39
C ARG A 103 14.12 4.16 -15.49
N GLY A 104 14.29 2.85 -15.62
CA GLY A 104 13.64 1.85 -14.78
C GLY A 104 14.07 1.99 -13.32
N ASN A 105 15.36 2.16 -13.04
CA ASN A 105 15.88 2.34 -11.68
C ASN A 105 15.28 3.58 -11.00
N VAL A 106 15.25 4.72 -11.69
CA VAL A 106 14.67 5.97 -11.16
C VAL A 106 13.17 5.81 -10.93
N SER A 107 12.47 5.22 -11.92
CA SER A 107 11.03 4.97 -11.82
C SER A 107 10.70 4.03 -10.65
N TYR A 108 11.52 3.00 -10.42
CA TYR A 108 11.31 2.07 -9.32
C TYR A 108 11.44 2.80 -7.98
N ALA A 109 12.51 3.58 -7.78
CA ALA A 109 12.69 4.37 -6.56
C ALA A 109 11.49 5.31 -6.32
N PHE A 110 11.07 6.05 -7.34
CA PHE A 110 9.90 6.94 -7.26
C PHE A 110 8.62 6.18 -6.90
N ASN A 111 8.40 5.01 -7.49
CA ASN A 111 7.24 4.18 -7.15
C ASN A 111 7.31 3.66 -5.71
N GLN A 112 8.47 3.20 -5.23
CA GLN A 112 8.58 2.71 -3.85
C GLN A 112 8.16 3.79 -2.86
N PHE A 113 8.64 5.02 -3.03
CA PHE A 113 8.22 6.16 -2.20
C PHE A 113 6.74 6.49 -2.35
N PHE A 114 6.24 6.62 -3.58
CA PHE A 114 4.84 6.92 -3.86
C PHE A 114 3.88 5.93 -3.16
N GLN A 115 4.23 4.64 -3.18
CA GLN A 115 3.42 3.59 -2.56
C GLN A 115 3.57 3.55 -1.04
N SER A 116 4.78 3.72 -0.50
CA SER A 116 5.01 3.84 0.95
C SER A 116 4.29 5.06 1.54
N ALA A 117 4.15 6.13 0.77
CA ALA A 117 3.36 7.31 1.10
C ALA A 117 1.85 7.15 0.81
N SER A 118 1.34 5.92 0.65
CA SER A 118 -0.07 5.62 0.41
C SER A 118 -0.69 6.38 -0.77
N GLN A 119 0.09 6.63 -1.83
CA GLN A 119 -0.34 7.38 -3.02
C GLN A 119 -0.89 8.79 -2.70
N GLN A 120 -0.49 9.38 -1.57
CA GLN A 120 -0.95 10.71 -1.18
C GLN A 120 -0.67 11.78 -2.25
N LYS A 121 -1.55 12.77 -2.37
CA LYS A 121 -1.37 13.87 -3.31
C LYS A 121 0.00 14.55 -3.08
N GLY A 122 0.80 14.60 -4.12
CA GLY A 122 2.15 15.20 -4.08
C GLY A 122 3.28 14.21 -3.81
N SER A 123 3.02 12.96 -3.42
CA SER A 123 4.08 11.97 -3.20
C SER A 123 4.75 11.50 -4.50
N CYS A 124 4.17 11.80 -5.67
CA CYS A 124 4.81 11.68 -6.97
C CYS A 124 5.32 13.04 -7.50
N GLY A 125 5.98 13.81 -6.64
CA GLY A 125 6.41 15.19 -6.90
C GLY A 125 7.92 15.41 -6.77
N PHE A 126 8.73 14.71 -7.56
CA PHE A 126 10.20 14.80 -7.52
C PHE A 126 10.73 15.95 -8.38
N ASN A 127 10.51 17.21 -7.99
CA ASN A 127 10.94 18.39 -8.75
C ASN A 127 10.54 18.38 -10.24
N ASN A 128 9.30 17.96 -10.51
CA ASN A 128 8.77 17.82 -11.88
C ASN A 128 9.50 16.78 -12.75
N LEU A 129 10.31 15.89 -12.17
CA LEU A 129 10.91 14.75 -12.87
C LEU A 129 9.96 13.56 -12.98
N SER A 130 8.95 13.47 -12.13
CA SER A 130 8.08 12.30 -12.00
C SER A 130 6.67 12.54 -12.53
N VAL A 131 5.99 11.47 -12.91
CA VAL A 131 4.58 11.47 -13.31
C VAL A 131 3.87 10.20 -12.85
N VAL A 132 2.59 10.33 -12.54
CA VAL A 132 1.73 9.17 -12.26
C VAL A 132 1.29 8.55 -13.58
N THR A 133 1.42 7.24 -13.69
CA THR A 133 0.93 6.43 -14.81
C THR A 133 -0.01 5.34 -14.32
N THR A 134 -0.91 4.90 -15.19
CA THR A 134 -1.78 3.72 -15.01
C THR A 134 -1.31 2.52 -15.82
N THR A 135 -0.20 2.66 -16.55
CA THR A 135 0.47 1.56 -17.24
C THR A 135 1.48 0.93 -16.30
N ASP A 136 1.36 -0.37 -16.07
CA ASP A 136 2.29 -1.13 -15.22
C ASP A 136 3.70 -1.12 -15.83
N PRO A 137 4.70 -0.53 -15.15
CA PRO A 137 6.08 -0.45 -15.63
C PRO A 137 6.92 -1.69 -15.27
N SER A 138 6.32 -2.73 -14.69
CA SER A 138 7.02 -3.99 -14.34
C SER A 138 7.63 -4.66 -15.58
N GLN A 139 8.84 -5.20 -15.42
CA GLN A 139 9.56 -5.88 -16.49
C GLN A 139 10.30 -7.12 -15.99
N GLY A 140 10.15 -8.24 -16.71
CA GLY A 140 10.78 -9.52 -16.37
C GLY A 140 10.43 -9.96 -14.95
N THR A 141 11.45 -10.12 -14.10
CA THR A 141 11.29 -10.48 -12.68
C THR A 141 11.07 -9.27 -11.76
N CYS A 142 11.26 -8.06 -12.27
CA CYS A 142 11.09 -6.84 -11.49
C CYS A 142 9.62 -6.42 -11.47
N ARG A 143 9.03 -6.43 -10.27
CA ARG A 143 7.65 -6.00 -10.05
C ARG A 143 7.62 -4.63 -9.40
N PHE A 144 6.93 -3.69 -10.01
CA PHE A 144 6.62 -2.41 -9.40
C PHE A 144 5.38 -2.58 -8.52
N LYS A 145 5.59 -2.71 -7.21
CA LYS A 145 4.50 -3.03 -6.27
C LYS A 145 3.47 -1.90 -6.19
N ILE A 146 2.25 -2.28 -5.82
CA ILE A 146 1.20 -1.38 -5.33
C ILE A 146 0.99 -1.74 -3.87
N MET A 147 1.11 -0.79 -2.95
CA MET A 147 1.02 -1.13 -1.52
C MET A 147 -0.39 -1.54 -1.10
N ILE A 148 -0.46 -2.30 -0.01
CA ILE A 148 -1.72 -2.73 0.62
C ILE A 148 -2.44 -1.49 1.16
N ASP A 149 -3.75 -1.41 0.91
CA ASP A 149 -4.60 -0.44 1.55
C ASP A 149 -4.93 -0.88 2.98
N THR A 150 -4.28 -0.22 3.94
CA THR A 150 -4.48 -0.47 5.37
C THR A 150 -5.72 0.21 5.95
N GLY A 151 -6.50 0.95 5.14
CA GLY A 151 -7.70 1.66 5.59
C GLY A 151 -7.42 2.85 6.52
N ARG A 152 -6.16 3.25 6.71
CA ARG A 152 -5.80 4.42 7.54
C ARG A 152 -6.38 5.74 7.02
N HIS A 153 -6.83 5.78 5.77
CA HIS A 153 -7.54 6.92 5.18
C HIS A 153 -9.03 6.99 5.57
N ASP A 154 -9.64 5.89 6.04
CA ASP A 154 -11.06 5.85 6.45
C ASP A 154 -11.27 6.27 7.92
N LEU A 155 -10.22 6.36 8.73
CA LEU A 155 -10.35 6.73 10.15
C LEU A 155 -10.62 8.23 10.40
N THR A 156 -10.53 9.07 9.37
CA THR A 156 -10.76 10.53 9.49
C THR A 156 -12.05 11.03 8.84
N HIS A 157 -12.94 10.16 8.34
CA HIS A 157 -14.27 10.56 7.87
C HIS A 157 -15.33 9.52 8.22
N GLN A 158 -15.60 9.38 9.51
CA GLN A 158 -16.92 8.93 9.96
C GLN A 158 -17.38 9.81 11.12
N GLU A 159 -17.63 11.09 10.81
CA GLU A 159 -18.63 11.84 11.56
C GLU A 159 -19.99 11.23 11.20
N ASP A 160 -20.48 10.33 12.05
CA ASP A 160 -21.82 9.77 12.00
C ASP A 160 -22.86 10.90 11.94
N SER A 161 -23.25 11.26 10.72
CA SER A 161 -24.46 12.04 10.45
C SER A 161 -25.69 11.14 10.60
N GLY A 162 -25.86 10.55 11.78
CA GLY A 162 -26.87 9.51 12.07
C GLY A 162 -27.78 9.81 13.25
N ALA A 163 -27.60 10.92 13.96
CA ALA A 163 -28.34 11.23 15.19
C ALA A 163 -29.28 12.44 15.03
N ALA A 164 -30.28 12.37 14.14
CA ALA A 164 -31.43 13.28 14.19
C ALA A 164 -32.65 12.76 13.41
N ARG A 165 -33.17 11.59 13.77
CA ARG A 165 -34.56 11.20 13.44
C ARG A 165 -35.24 10.53 14.63
N ALA A 166 -35.50 11.30 15.67
CA ALA A 166 -36.41 10.92 16.76
C ALA A 166 -37.00 12.17 17.44
N ALA A 167 -37.68 13.02 16.68
CA ALA A 167 -38.50 14.11 17.23
C ALA A 167 -39.87 14.12 16.53
N ALA A 168 -40.60 13.00 16.62
CA ALA A 168 -41.95 12.89 16.10
C ALA A 168 -42.79 11.97 17.00
N ALA A 169 -43.01 12.36 18.26
CA ALA A 169 -43.96 11.64 19.12
C ALA A 169 -44.56 12.46 20.29
N TRP A 170 -44.33 13.77 20.39
CA TRP A 170 -44.77 14.55 21.56
C TRP A 170 -45.89 15.56 21.24
N GLY A 171 -46.12 15.89 19.96
CA GLY A 171 -47.15 16.85 19.55
C GLY A 171 -48.59 16.30 19.49
N THR A 172 -48.77 14.98 19.38
CA THR A 172 -50.10 14.37 19.25
C THR A 172 -50.81 14.18 20.59
N VAL A 173 -50.07 14.00 21.69
CA VAL A 173 -50.66 13.76 23.02
C VAL A 173 -51.27 15.04 23.61
N VAL A 174 -50.63 16.20 23.40
CA VAL A 174 -51.13 17.49 23.93
C VAL A 174 -52.40 17.96 23.19
N ALA A 175 -52.50 17.69 21.88
CA ALA A 175 -53.68 18.08 21.10
C ALA A 175 -54.94 17.28 21.49
N VAL A 176 -54.80 15.98 21.81
CA VAL A 176 -55.95 15.14 22.21
C VAL A 176 -56.48 15.52 23.60
N LEU A 177 -55.60 15.90 24.53
CA LEU A 177 -56.00 16.35 25.87
C LEU A 177 -56.66 17.73 25.86
N ALA A 178 -56.25 18.63 24.97
CA ALA A 178 -56.88 19.94 24.80
C ALA A 178 -58.28 19.85 24.15
N LEU A 179 -58.50 18.92 23.22
CA LEU A 179 -59.82 18.70 22.60
C LEU A 179 -60.84 18.09 23.56
N LEU A 180 -60.42 17.25 24.52
CA LEU A 180 -61.33 16.68 25.52
C LEU A 180 -61.78 17.70 26.58
N ALA A 181 -61.03 18.78 26.80
CA ALA A 181 -61.41 19.85 27.73
C ALA A 181 -62.39 20.88 27.14
N ILE A 182 -62.51 20.97 25.81
CA ILE A 182 -63.41 21.92 25.13
C ILE A 182 -64.84 21.37 24.99
N VAL A 183 -65.04 20.05 25.09
CA VAL A 183 -66.38 19.42 24.99
C VAL A 183 -67.09 19.31 26.36
N ALA A 184 -66.44 19.71 27.45
CA ALA A 184 -66.96 19.62 28.81
C ALA A 184 -67.30 20.97 29.47
N LEU A 185 -67.43 22.04 28.69
CA LEU A 185 -68.08 23.31 29.10
C LEU A 185 -69.24 23.66 28.19
#